data_AF-A0AB40DCK4-F1
#
_entry.id   AF-A0AB40DCK4-F1
#
_cell.length_a   1.000
_cell.length_b   1.000
_cell.length_c   1.000
_cell.angle_alpha   90.00
_cell.angle_beta   90.00
_cell.angle_gamma   90.00
#
_symmetry.space_group_name_H-M   'P 1'
#
loop_
_entity.id
_entity.type
_entity.pdbx_description
1 polymer ?
#
loop_
_entity_poly.entity_id
_entity_poly.type
_entity_poly.pdbx_seq_one_letter_code
_entity_poly.pdbx_strand_id
1 'polypeptide(L)'
;MVRATHSVNRGCWYYEITIEEMPEGAATRLGWGREYGNLQAPLGYDKFGYSWRSRKGTKFTESHGKHYSEAYVEGDTLGFLIELPEETALDYLPNTFKDRPLVKFKSHLYYEDKDKITETLKNLHILQGSRIEFFKNGQSQGVAFEDIYAGSYFPAISIHKSATVSVNFGPAFKYPEVLSEQKAKGMHDRVEELITEQCLADTLYLTEHDGRLRLDNMGL
;
A
#
# COMPACT_ATOMS: atom_id res chain seq x y z
N MET A 1 7.93 -7.28 -7.03
CA MET A 1 6.77 -6.63 -6.40
C MET A 1 6.49 -5.34 -7.12
N VAL A 2 5.22 -5.01 -7.30
CA VAL A 2 4.73 -3.69 -7.71
C VAL A 2 3.76 -3.19 -6.65
N ARG A 3 3.59 -1.87 -6.56
CA ARG A 3 2.67 -1.23 -5.63
C ARG A 3 1.90 -0.12 -6.34
N ALA A 4 0.72 0.19 -5.83
CA ALA A 4 -0.07 1.32 -6.31
C ALA A 4 0.60 2.65 -5.96
N THR A 5 0.11 3.73 -6.56
CA THR A 5 0.64 5.09 -6.39
C THR A 5 0.13 5.77 -5.12
N HIS A 6 -1.06 5.40 -4.63
CA HIS A 6 -1.70 6.01 -3.47
C HIS A 6 -1.60 5.09 -2.26
N SER A 7 -1.25 5.68 -1.11
CA SER A 7 -1.24 4.98 0.18
C SER A 7 -2.37 5.45 1.09
N VAL A 8 -2.66 4.63 2.08
CA VAL A 8 -3.57 4.88 3.18
C VAL A 8 -2.81 4.78 4.50
N ASN A 9 -3.10 5.69 5.42
CA ASN A 9 -2.41 5.78 6.72
C ASN A 9 -3.39 5.87 7.91
N ARG A 10 -4.70 5.92 7.63
CA ARG A 10 -5.80 5.96 8.60
C ARG A 10 -7.12 5.58 7.93
N GLY A 11 -8.12 5.20 8.72
CA GLY A 11 -9.45 4.80 8.26
C GLY A 11 -9.52 3.35 7.76
N CYS A 12 -10.68 3.00 7.18
CA CYS A 12 -10.97 1.67 6.65
C CYS A 12 -11.05 1.73 5.11
N TRP A 13 -10.24 0.92 4.43
CA TRP A 13 -10.04 0.97 2.98
C TRP A 13 -10.09 -0.40 2.33
N TYR A 14 -10.58 -0.43 1.11
CA TYR A 14 -10.82 -1.65 0.35
C TYR A 14 -10.43 -1.53 -1.12
N TYR A 15 -9.90 -2.61 -1.68
CA TYR A 15 -9.75 -2.81 -3.12
C TYR A 15 -9.86 -4.29 -3.49
N GLU A 16 -10.05 -4.58 -4.78
CA GLU A 16 -10.16 -5.94 -5.31
C GLU A 16 -9.04 -6.27 -6.28
N ILE A 17 -8.70 -7.56 -6.36
CA ILE A 17 -7.86 -8.13 -7.41
C ILE A 17 -8.56 -9.36 -7.98
N THR A 18 -8.70 -9.43 -9.30
CA THR A 18 -9.09 -10.64 -10.01
C THR A 18 -7.86 -11.39 -10.50
N ILE A 19 -7.83 -12.70 -10.30
CA ILE A 19 -6.84 -13.58 -10.92
C ILE A 19 -7.31 -13.90 -12.34
N GLU A 20 -6.67 -13.32 -13.34
CA GLU A 20 -7.03 -13.53 -14.74
C GLU A 20 -6.44 -14.84 -15.28
N GLU A 21 -5.16 -15.10 -15.00
CA GLU A 21 -4.47 -16.30 -15.44
C GLU A 21 -3.53 -16.79 -14.34
N MET A 22 -3.59 -18.09 -14.00
CA MET A 22 -2.65 -18.70 -13.06
C MET A 22 -2.17 -20.07 -13.57
N PRO A 23 -1.23 -20.08 -14.54
CA PRO A 23 -0.67 -21.32 -15.08
C PRO A 23 0.02 -22.19 -14.02
N GLU A 24 0.24 -23.47 -14.35
CA GLU A 24 0.86 -24.40 -13.42
C GLU A 24 2.24 -23.93 -12.93
N GLY A 25 2.42 -23.93 -11.60
CA GLY A 25 3.63 -23.48 -10.95
C GLY A 25 3.79 -21.95 -10.88
N ALA A 26 2.87 -21.18 -11.44
CA ALA A 26 2.72 -19.76 -11.14
C ALA A 26 2.11 -19.59 -9.73
N ALA A 27 2.38 -18.45 -9.12
CA ALA A 27 1.81 -18.11 -7.82
C ALA A 27 1.76 -16.60 -7.65
N THR A 28 0.89 -16.13 -6.77
CA THR A 28 0.83 -14.72 -6.40
C THR A 28 0.96 -14.56 -4.89
N ARG A 29 1.49 -13.41 -4.48
CA ARG A 29 1.35 -12.86 -3.14
C ARG A 29 0.76 -11.47 -3.25
N LEU A 30 -0.41 -11.29 -2.69
CA LEU A 30 -1.24 -10.10 -2.85
C LEU A 30 -1.55 -9.52 -1.48
N GLY A 31 -1.60 -8.20 -1.33
CA GLY A 31 -1.94 -7.57 -0.06
C GLY A 31 -1.37 -6.16 0.06
N TRP A 32 -0.94 -5.79 1.26
CA TRP A 32 -0.52 -4.43 1.58
C TRP A 32 0.99 -4.36 1.79
N GLY A 33 1.63 -3.36 1.18
CA GLY A 33 3.06 -3.09 1.30
C GLY A 33 3.33 -1.63 1.66
N ARG A 34 4.42 -1.37 2.38
CA ARG A 34 4.87 -0.01 2.75
C ARG A 34 5.94 0.49 1.80
N GLU A 35 6.28 1.76 1.94
CA GLU A 35 7.21 2.47 1.06
C GLU A 35 8.58 1.80 0.90
N TYR A 36 9.15 1.26 1.98
CA TYR A 36 10.48 0.64 1.96
C TYR A 36 10.45 -0.89 1.81
N GLY A 37 9.32 -1.46 1.40
CA GLY A 37 9.25 -2.88 1.05
C GLY A 37 10.13 -3.17 -0.17
N ASN A 38 10.96 -4.22 -0.08
CA ASN A 38 11.90 -4.54 -1.16
C ASN A 38 11.14 -4.95 -2.43
N LEU A 39 11.22 -4.11 -3.47
CA LEU A 39 10.52 -4.35 -4.74
C LEU A 39 11.00 -5.60 -5.49
N GLN A 40 12.21 -6.08 -5.23
CA GLN A 40 12.75 -7.31 -5.83
C GLN A 40 12.34 -8.58 -5.07
N ALA A 41 11.78 -8.44 -3.86
CA ALA A 41 11.34 -9.55 -3.05
C ALA A 41 9.83 -9.85 -3.24
N PRO A 42 9.37 -11.06 -2.89
CA PRO A 42 7.95 -11.33 -2.78
C PRO A 42 7.34 -10.53 -1.62
N LEU A 43 6.08 -10.09 -1.75
CA LEU A 43 5.39 -9.37 -0.69
C LEU A 43 5.34 -10.24 0.59
N GLY A 44 5.54 -9.58 1.74
CA GLY A 44 5.67 -10.25 3.04
C GLY A 44 7.02 -10.92 3.28
N TYR A 45 8.07 -10.59 2.51
CA TYR A 45 9.45 -11.00 2.79
C TYR A 45 10.04 -10.29 4.01
N ASP A 46 9.77 -8.98 4.15
CA ASP A 46 10.26 -8.11 5.21
C ASP A 46 9.14 -7.68 6.17
N LYS A 47 9.45 -6.75 7.09
CA LYS A 47 8.51 -6.13 8.04
C LYS A 47 7.54 -5.14 7.39
N PHE A 48 7.74 -4.83 6.11
CA PHE A 48 7.04 -3.79 5.39
C PHE A 48 5.90 -4.34 4.54
N GLY A 49 5.64 -5.65 4.55
CA GLY A 49 4.61 -6.28 3.74
C GLY A 49 3.77 -7.29 4.50
N TYR A 50 2.49 -7.33 4.15
CA TYR A 50 1.51 -8.30 4.61
C TYR A 50 0.80 -8.86 3.39
N SER A 51 0.86 -10.17 3.20
CA SER A 51 0.35 -10.79 1.98
C SER A 51 -0.42 -12.07 2.22
N TRP A 52 -1.25 -12.38 1.24
CA TRP A 52 -1.93 -13.64 1.05
C TRP A 52 -1.34 -14.36 -0.15
N ARG A 53 -0.97 -15.63 0.02
CA ARG A 53 -0.38 -16.46 -1.04
C ARG A 53 -1.44 -17.36 -1.66
N SER A 54 -1.48 -17.40 -3.00
CA SER A 54 -2.42 -18.23 -3.77
C SER A 54 -2.35 -19.69 -3.37
N ARG A 55 -1.13 -20.24 -3.35
CA ARG A 55 -0.87 -21.62 -2.98
C ARG A 55 -1.10 -21.85 -1.49
N LYS A 56 -2.01 -22.76 -1.14
CA LYS A 56 -2.39 -23.16 0.23
C LYS A 56 -3.02 -22.05 1.10
N GLY A 57 -3.40 -20.92 0.51
CA GLY A 57 -4.10 -19.82 1.21
C GLY A 57 -3.39 -19.31 2.46
N THR A 58 -2.06 -19.30 2.45
CA THR A 58 -1.24 -18.91 3.61
C THR A 58 -1.01 -17.40 3.64
N LYS A 59 -1.07 -16.79 4.83
CA LYS A 59 -0.69 -15.40 5.07
C LYS A 59 0.81 -15.28 5.39
N PHE A 60 1.47 -14.24 4.89
CA PHE A 60 2.92 -14.00 4.99
C PHE A 60 3.23 -12.58 5.46
N THR A 61 4.12 -12.49 6.45
CA THR A 61 4.84 -11.28 6.85
C THR A 61 6.20 -11.69 7.43
N GLU A 62 7.24 -10.87 7.29
CA GLU A 62 8.60 -11.18 7.78
C GLU A 62 9.14 -12.54 7.32
N SER A 63 8.78 -12.98 6.11
CA SER A 63 9.06 -14.33 5.58
C SER A 63 8.44 -15.50 6.36
N HIS A 64 7.60 -15.23 7.36
CA HIS A 64 6.88 -16.23 8.14
C HIS A 64 5.48 -16.48 7.52
N GLY A 65 5.29 -17.68 7.00
CA GLY A 65 4.02 -18.13 6.44
C GLY A 65 3.19 -18.91 7.45
N LYS A 66 1.91 -18.52 7.65
CA LYS A 66 0.94 -19.26 8.47
C LYS A 66 -0.27 -19.63 7.62
N HIS A 67 -0.86 -20.80 7.87
CA HIS A 67 -2.14 -21.14 7.25
C HIS A 67 -3.21 -20.14 7.71
N TYR A 68 -4.12 -19.79 6.80
CA TYR A 68 -5.10 -18.74 7.02
C TYR A 68 -6.42 -19.07 6.33
N SER A 69 -6.36 -19.52 5.08
CA SER A 69 -7.54 -19.90 4.30
C SER A 69 -7.24 -21.08 3.38
N GLU A 70 -8.27 -21.52 2.66
CA GLU A 70 -8.09 -22.32 1.45
C GLU A 70 -7.37 -21.53 0.35
N ALA A 71 -6.81 -22.27 -0.62
CA ALA A 71 -6.19 -21.67 -1.78
C ALA A 71 -7.20 -20.90 -2.64
N TYR A 72 -6.69 -19.89 -3.34
CA TYR A 72 -7.41 -19.21 -4.41
C TYR A 72 -6.76 -19.48 -5.76
N VAL A 73 -7.56 -19.46 -6.82
CA VAL A 73 -7.21 -19.94 -8.15
C VAL A 73 -7.61 -18.92 -9.22
N GLU A 74 -7.33 -19.25 -10.47
CA GLU A 74 -7.79 -18.49 -11.64
C GLU A 74 -9.32 -18.27 -11.60
N GLY A 75 -9.75 -17.06 -11.95
CA GLY A 75 -11.15 -16.63 -11.93
C GLY A 75 -11.63 -16.08 -10.58
N ASP A 76 -10.94 -16.37 -9.47
CA ASP A 76 -11.30 -15.80 -8.17
C ASP A 76 -11.07 -14.29 -8.15
N THR A 77 -11.98 -13.58 -7.49
CA THR A 77 -11.83 -12.16 -7.15
C THR A 77 -11.63 -12.03 -5.65
N LEU A 78 -10.54 -11.37 -5.28
CA LEU A 78 -10.06 -11.28 -3.92
C LEU A 78 -10.20 -9.85 -3.44
N GLY A 79 -10.81 -9.67 -2.29
CA GLY A 79 -10.94 -8.38 -1.62
C GLY A 79 -9.85 -8.20 -0.56
N PHE A 80 -9.35 -6.97 -0.44
CA PHE A 80 -8.28 -6.61 0.49
C PHE A 80 -8.72 -5.41 1.31
N LEU A 81 -9.04 -5.66 2.57
CA LEU A 81 -9.43 -4.64 3.54
C LEU A 81 -8.23 -4.31 4.44
N ILE A 82 -8.07 -3.03 4.76
CA ILE A 82 -7.18 -2.57 5.84
C ILE A 82 -7.91 -1.54 6.69
N GLU A 83 -7.83 -1.70 8.00
CA GLU A 83 -8.32 -0.73 8.98
C GLU A 83 -7.15 -0.22 9.80
N LEU A 84 -7.00 1.11 9.79
CA LEU A 84 -5.93 1.85 10.44
C LEU A 84 -6.55 2.88 11.38
N PRO A 85 -6.54 2.66 12.70
CA PRO A 85 -6.97 3.66 13.68
C PRO A 85 -6.18 4.96 13.55
N GLU A 86 -6.84 6.08 13.84
CA GLU A 86 -6.18 7.38 13.89
C GLU A 86 -5.39 7.57 15.18
N GLU A 87 -4.18 8.09 15.04
CA GLU A 87 -3.31 8.49 16.15
C GLU A 87 -3.37 10.02 16.29
N THR A 88 -3.97 10.50 17.38
CA THR A 88 -4.25 11.93 17.59
C THR A 88 -3.01 12.84 17.57
N ALA A 89 -1.84 12.28 17.86
CA ALA A 89 -0.58 13.03 17.93
C ALA A 89 0.20 13.06 16.61
N LEU A 90 -0.29 12.41 15.55
CA LEU A 90 0.43 12.20 14.31
C LEU A 90 -0.02 13.18 13.22
N ASP A 91 0.94 13.79 12.54
CA ASP A 91 0.67 14.60 11.36
C ASP A 91 0.55 13.70 10.13
N TYR A 92 -0.62 13.71 9.50
CA TYR A 92 -0.92 12.89 8.33
C TYR A 92 -0.65 13.61 7.00
N LEU A 93 -0.12 14.85 7.03
CA LEU A 93 0.25 15.55 5.81
C LEU A 93 1.32 14.77 5.03
N PRO A 94 1.15 14.63 3.70
CA PRO A 94 2.12 13.94 2.88
C PRO A 94 3.41 14.75 2.74
N ASN A 95 4.50 14.06 2.38
CA ASN A 95 5.76 14.70 2.06
C ASN A 95 5.61 15.60 0.82
N THR A 96 6.10 16.83 0.88
CA THR A 96 6.03 17.80 -0.21
C THR A 96 7.10 17.58 -1.28
N PHE A 97 8.20 16.92 -0.89
CA PHE A 97 9.44 16.77 -1.65
C PHE A 97 10.05 18.08 -2.15
N LYS A 98 9.55 19.24 -1.70
CA LYS A 98 10.00 20.57 -2.18
C LYS A 98 11.35 20.99 -1.57
N ASP A 99 11.84 20.25 -0.58
CA ASP A 99 13.18 20.31 -0.02
C ASP A 99 14.20 19.46 -0.80
N ARG A 100 13.73 18.59 -1.71
CA ARG A 100 14.57 17.64 -2.44
C ARG A 100 15.24 18.27 -3.66
N PRO A 101 16.45 17.83 -4.02
CA PRO A 101 17.13 18.29 -5.23
C PRO A 101 16.33 17.88 -6.48
N LEU A 102 16.29 18.80 -7.44
CA LEU A 102 15.66 18.59 -8.74
C LEU A 102 16.73 18.18 -9.76
N VAL A 103 16.59 16.99 -10.33
CA VAL A 103 17.55 16.42 -11.28
C VAL A 103 16.91 16.32 -12.66
N LYS A 104 17.67 16.67 -13.70
CA LYS A 104 17.26 16.51 -15.10
C LYS A 104 17.77 15.19 -15.66
N PHE A 105 16.86 14.30 -16.03
CA PHE A 105 17.20 13.03 -16.68
C PHE A 105 16.36 12.83 -17.94
N LYS A 106 17.02 12.52 -19.07
CA LYS A 106 16.36 12.35 -20.38
C LYS A 106 15.32 13.44 -20.70
N SER A 107 15.71 14.71 -20.50
CA SER A 107 14.89 15.91 -20.72
C SER A 107 13.68 16.10 -19.80
N HIS A 108 13.50 15.27 -18.76
CA HIS A 108 12.46 15.42 -17.75
C HIS A 108 13.08 15.79 -16.39
N LEU A 109 12.30 16.43 -15.53
CA LEU A 109 12.71 16.84 -14.18
C LEU A 109 12.14 15.86 -13.14
N TYR A 110 12.97 15.45 -12.21
CA TYR A 110 12.62 14.52 -11.13
C TYR A 110 13.13 15.03 -9.79
N TYR A 111 12.38 14.77 -8.73
CA TYR A 111 12.91 14.89 -7.37
C TYR A 111 13.69 13.61 -7.03
N GLU A 112 14.88 13.79 -6.45
CA GLU A 112 15.65 12.68 -5.89
C GLU A 112 15.45 12.63 -4.37
N ASP A 113 14.97 11.48 -3.86
CA ASP A 113 14.89 11.20 -2.43
C ASP A 113 15.79 10.02 -2.06
N LYS A 114 16.27 10.02 -0.82
CA LYS A 114 17.09 8.94 -0.26
C LYS A 114 16.23 8.08 0.65
N ASP A 115 16.34 6.77 0.48
CA ASP A 115 15.64 5.81 1.34
C ASP A 115 16.09 5.91 2.80
N LYS A 116 15.15 6.09 3.71
CA LYS A 116 15.39 6.18 5.16
C LYS A 116 15.06 4.87 5.87
N ILE A 117 15.56 3.76 5.35
CA ILE A 117 15.21 2.40 5.84
C ILE A 117 15.58 2.23 7.32
N THR A 118 16.81 2.60 7.70
CA THR A 118 17.30 2.44 9.07
C THR A 118 16.50 3.25 10.08
N GLU A 119 16.11 4.47 9.73
CA GLU A 119 15.29 5.33 10.59
C GLU A 119 13.87 4.76 10.71
N THR A 120 13.28 4.32 9.60
CA THR A 120 11.95 3.71 9.60
C THR A 120 11.90 2.45 10.46
N LEU A 121 12.96 1.62 10.42
CA LEU A 121 13.06 0.43 11.26
C LEU A 121 13.17 0.77 12.76
N LYS A 122 13.81 1.89 13.11
CA LYS A 122 13.91 2.35 14.51
C LYS A 122 12.59 2.90 15.06
N ASN A 123 11.81 3.57 14.20
CA ASN A 123 10.53 4.17 14.56
C ASN A 123 9.34 3.21 14.39
N LEU A 124 9.62 1.97 14.00
CA LEU A 124 8.62 0.93 13.79
C LEU A 124 7.96 0.57 15.12
N HIS A 125 6.68 0.84 15.23
CA HIS A 125 5.87 0.50 16.39
C HIS A 125 4.54 -0.07 15.93
N ILE A 126 3.89 -0.81 16.81
CA ILE A 126 2.62 -1.48 16.54
C ILE A 126 1.48 -0.46 16.66
N LEU A 127 0.59 -0.44 15.67
CA LEU A 127 -0.65 0.34 15.70
C LEU A 127 -1.77 -0.52 16.29
N GLN A 128 -2.07 -0.31 17.57
CA GLN A 128 -3.08 -1.10 18.29
C GLN A 128 -4.48 -0.92 17.68
N GLY A 129 -5.20 -2.01 17.48
CA GLY A 129 -6.54 -2.01 16.87
C GLY A 129 -6.56 -1.93 15.35
N SER A 130 -5.39 -1.89 14.71
CA SER A 130 -5.30 -2.04 13.25
C SER A 130 -5.52 -3.49 12.83
N ARG A 131 -6.12 -3.70 11.65
CA ARG A 131 -6.29 -5.04 11.10
C ARG A 131 -6.28 -5.08 9.58
N ILE A 132 -5.94 -6.25 9.04
CA ILE A 132 -6.06 -6.60 7.63
C ILE A 132 -6.95 -7.82 7.52
N GLU A 133 -7.91 -7.77 6.61
CA GLU A 133 -8.86 -8.84 6.34
C GLU A 133 -8.92 -9.11 4.83
N PHE A 134 -8.98 -10.39 4.46
CA PHE A 134 -9.05 -10.80 3.06
C PHE A 134 -10.39 -11.47 2.76
N PHE A 135 -10.86 -11.25 1.54
CA PHE A 135 -12.15 -11.73 1.06
C PHE A 135 -11.93 -12.57 -0.19
N LYS A 136 -12.68 -13.66 -0.33
CA LYS A 136 -12.72 -14.49 -1.53
C LYS A 136 -14.13 -14.44 -2.09
N ASN A 137 -14.29 -13.88 -3.28
CA ASN A 137 -15.58 -13.76 -3.97
C ASN A 137 -16.67 -13.16 -3.06
N GLY A 138 -16.34 -12.04 -2.40
CA GLY A 138 -17.19 -11.33 -1.44
C GLY A 138 -17.23 -11.92 -0.02
N GLN A 139 -16.75 -13.16 0.18
CA GLN A 139 -16.82 -13.82 1.49
C GLN A 139 -15.54 -13.60 2.30
N SER A 140 -15.69 -13.09 3.53
CA SER A 140 -14.58 -12.96 4.47
C SER A 140 -13.87 -14.30 4.70
N GLN A 141 -12.54 -14.27 4.71
CA GLN A 141 -11.68 -15.38 5.11
C GLN A 141 -11.19 -15.23 6.56
N GLY A 142 -11.79 -14.31 7.32
CA GLY A 142 -11.41 -13.96 8.69
C GLY A 142 -10.26 -12.96 8.77
N VAL A 143 -9.92 -12.49 9.96
CA VAL A 143 -8.85 -11.49 10.11
C VAL A 143 -7.48 -12.11 9.83
N ALA A 144 -6.75 -11.56 8.86
CA ALA A 144 -5.44 -12.04 8.47
C ALA A 144 -4.36 -11.52 9.43
N PHE A 145 -4.37 -10.24 9.74
CA PHE A 145 -3.38 -9.63 10.62
C PHE A 145 -4.08 -8.65 11.55
N GLU A 146 -3.65 -8.63 12.81
CA GLU A 146 -4.07 -7.68 13.83
C GLU A 146 -2.82 -6.99 14.34
N ASP A 147 -2.97 -5.76 14.82
CA ASP A 147 -1.90 -4.98 15.43
C ASP A 147 -0.66 -4.90 14.52
N ILE A 148 -0.89 -4.45 13.29
CA ILE A 148 0.18 -4.25 12.29
C ILE A 148 1.01 -3.01 12.63
N TYR A 149 2.19 -2.86 12.02
CA TYR A 149 3.05 -1.71 12.28
C TYR A 149 2.44 -0.39 11.76
N ALA A 150 2.52 0.69 12.52
CA ALA A 150 2.06 2.00 12.08
C ALA A 150 2.81 2.48 10.83
N GLY A 151 2.10 3.21 9.95
CA GLY A 151 2.64 3.85 8.76
C GLY A 151 1.70 3.81 7.55
N SER A 152 2.21 4.26 6.41
CA SER A 152 1.47 4.30 5.15
C SER A 152 1.55 3.00 4.38
N TYR A 153 0.39 2.46 3.99
CA TYR A 153 0.24 1.20 3.27
C TYR A 153 -0.30 1.42 1.86
N PHE A 154 0.27 0.71 0.90
CA PHE A 154 -0.10 0.70 -0.50
C PHE A 154 -0.65 -0.68 -0.88
N PRO A 155 -1.68 -0.76 -1.72
CA PRO A 155 -2.00 -1.99 -2.44
C PRO A 155 -0.75 -2.50 -3.16
N ALA A 156 -0.38 -3.75 -2.93
CA ALA A 156 0.88 -4.33 -3.40
C ALA A 156 0.70 -5.77 -3.92
N ILE A 157 1.49 -6.08 -4.95
CA ILE A 157 1.36 -7.31 -5.74
C ILE A 157 2.74 -7.87 -6.01
N SER A 158 2.92 -9.15 -5.73
CA SER A 158 4.07 -9.93 -6.18
C SER A 158 3.61 -11.13 -6.99
N ILE A 159 4.15 -11.24 -8.20
CA ILE A 159 3.86 -12.30 -9.16
C ILE A 159 5.08 -13.21 -9.23
N HIS A 160 4.84 -14.51 -9.24
CA HIS A 160 5.84 -15.54 -9.50
C HIS A 160 5.53 -16.24 -10.82
N LYS A 161 6.50 -16.24 -11.74
CA LYS A 161 6.35 -16.66 -13.15
C LYS A 161 5.29 -15.82 -13.88
N SER A 162 4.46 -16.45 -14.71
CA SER A 162 3.57 -15.83 -15.68
C SER A 162 2.11 -15.77 -15.19
N ALA A 163 1.87 -15.40 -13.92
CA ALA A 163 0.50 -15.15 -13.47
C ALA A 163 0.05 -13.76 -13.93
N THR A 164 -1.23 -13.62 -14.27
CA THR A 164 -1.85 -12.36 -14.67
C THR A 164 -2.92 -12.00 -13.66
N VAL A 165 -2.90 -10.76 -13.17
CA VAL A 165 -3.90 -10.24 -12.22
C VAL A 165 -4.36 -8.86 -12.65
N SER A 166 -5.64 -8.56 -12.44
CA SER A 166 -6.24 -7.24 -12.66
C SER A 166 -6.61 -6.62 -11.32
N VAL A 167 -6.26 -5.35 -11.12
CA VAL A 167 -6.57 -4.62 -9.89
C VAL A 167 -7.75 -3.70 -10.13
N ASN A 168 -8.69 -3.69 -9.20
CA ASN A 168 -9.86 -2.82 -9.20
C ASN A 168 -9.90 -2.01 -7.91
N PHE A 169 -9.65 -0.70 -8.04
CA PHE A 169 -9.70 0.25 -6.92
C PHE A 169 -11.10 0.83 -6.69
N GLY A 170 -12.08 0.48 -7.54
CA GLY A 170 -13.42 1.03 -7.58
C GLY A 170 -13.59 2.14 -8.63
N PRO A 171 -14.78 2.76 -8.72
CA PRO A 171 -15.97 2.53 -7.87
C PRO A 171 -16.75 1.25 -8.21
N ALA A 172 -16.54 0.67 -9.39
CA ALA A 172 -17.30 -0.49 -9.87
C ALA A 172 -16.71 -1.81 -9.35
N PHE A 173 -16.96 -2.15 -8.08
CA PHE A 173 -16.54 -3.41 -7.46
C PHE A 173 -17.40 -4.60 -7.91
N LYS A 174 -16.82 -5.80 -7.93
CA LYS A 174 -17.58 -7.03 -8.17
C LYS A 174 -18.39 -7.44 -6.93
N TYR A 175 -17.88 -7.14 -5.73
CA TYR A 175 -18.54 -7.43 -4.45
C TYR A 175 -18.68 -6.15 -3.61
N PRO A 176 -19.54 -5.20 -4.04
CA PRO A 176 -19.69 -3.91 -3.37
C PRO A 176 -20.29 -4.01 -1.95
N GLU A 177 -20.96 -5.12 -1.61
CA GLU A 177 -21.51 -5.38 -0.29
C GLU A 177 -20.44 -5.37 0.83
N VAL A 178 -19.20 -5.73 0.50
CA VAL A 178 -18.10 -5.70 1.47
C VAL A 178 -17.85 -4.28 1.99
N LEU A 179 -17.97 -3.26 1.13
CA LEU A 179 -17.76 -1.87 1.53
C LEU A 179 -18.82 -1.40 2.53
N SER A 180 -20.10 -1.74 2.31
CA SER A 180 -21.19 -1.32 3.18
C SER A 180 -21.16 -2.06 4.52
N GLU A 181 -20.85 -3.36 4.52
CA GLU A 181 -20.75 -4.17 5.74
C GLU A 181 -19.58 -3.72 6.63
N GLN A 182 -18.42 -3.45 6.03
CA GLN A 182 -17.21 -3.04 6.75
C GLN A 182 -17.10 -1.52 6.96
N LYS A 183 -18.05 -0.74 6.44
CA LYS A 183 -17.99 0.74 6.40
C LYS A 183 -16.66 1.25 5.83
N ALA A 184 -16.19 0.59 4.78
CA ALA A 184 -14.91 0.85 4.14
C ALA A 184 -15.07 1.79 2.94
N LYS A 185 -14.04 2.59 2.67
CA LYS A 185 -13.91 3.39 1.45
C LYS A 185 -13.19 2.63 0.35
N GLY A 186 -13.49 2.92 -0.90
CA GLY A 186 -12.76 2.34 -2.02
C GLY A 186 -11.43 3.06 -2.22
N MET A 187 -10.40 2.35 -2.67
CA MET A 187 -9.11 2.97 -2.96
C MET A 187 -9.17 4.09 -4.02
N HIS A 188 -10.19 4.12 -4.89
CA HIS A 188 -10.43 5.22 -5.83
C HIS A 188 -10.72 6.57 -5.13
N ASP A 189 -11.40 6.56 -3.98
CA ASP A 189 -11.67 7.78 -3.20
C ASP A 189 -10.37 8.41 -2.67
N ARG A 190 -9.32 7.60 -2.49
CA ARG A 190 -8.03 8.08 -1.98
C ARG A 190 -7.33 9.04 -2.93
N VAL A 191 -7.68 9.03 -4.22
CA VAL A 191 -7.09 9.92 -5.22
C VAL A 191 -7.40 11.37 -4.90
N GLU A 192 -8.67 11.69 -4.66
CA GLU A 192 -9.09 13.07 -4.38
C GLU A 192 -8.60 13.53 -3.00
N GLU A 193 -8.65 12.65 -1.99
CA GLU A 193 -8.12 12.96 -0.67
C GLU A 193 -6.63 13.29 -0.72
N LEU A 194 -5.82 12.47 -1.41
CA LEU A 194 -4.38 12.68 -1.48
C LEU A 194 -4.03 13.94 -2.28
N ILE A 195 -4.75 14.26 -3.37
CA ILE A 195 -4.54 15.51 -4.11
C ILE A 195 -4.77 16.72 -3.20
N THR A 196 -5.83 16.68 -2.40
CA THR A 196 -6.18 17.75 -1.46
C THR A 196 -5.13 17.89 -0.36
N GLU A 197 -4.74 16.76 0.25
CA GLU A 197 -3.70 16.72 1.29
C GLU A 197 -2.34 17.20 0.75
N GLN A 198 -1.96 16.79 -0.46
CA GLN A 198 -0.72 17.20 -1.10
C GLN A 198 -0.72 18.70 -1.42
N CYS A 199 -1.83 19.24 -1.93
CA CYS A 199 -1.97 20.66 -2.20
C CYS A 199 -1.84 21.48 -0.91
N LEU A 200 -2.45 21.03 0.18
CA LEU A 200 -2.32 21.66 1.48
C LEU A 200 -0.89 21.60 2.02
N ALA A 201 -0.26 20.43 1.97
CA ALA A 201 1.12 20.24 2.43
C ALA A 201 2.10 21.13 1.65
N ASP A 202 1.97 21.15 0.32
CA ASP A 202 2.80 22.01 -0.55
C ASP A 202 2.57 23.49 -0.24
N THR A 203 1.31 23.92 -0.05
CA THR A 203 0.97 25.31 0.28
C THR A 203 1.57 25.74 1.62
N LEU A 204 1.44 24.89 2.64
CA LEU A 204 2.02 25.12 3.97
C LEU A 204 3.54 25.26 3.86
N TYR A 205 4.20 24.31 3.19
CA TYR A 205 5.66 24.33 3.03
C TYR A 205 6.14 25.60 2.31
N LEU A 206 5.50 25.98 1.21
CA LEU A 206 5.87 27.17 0.44
C LEU A 206 5.66 28.46 1.26
N THR A 207 4.61 28.51 2.08
CA THR A 207 4.33 29.66 2.96
C THR A 207 5.37 29.79 4.07
N GLU A 208 5.75 28.68 4.71
CA GLU A 208 6.77 28.65 5.76
C GLU A 208 8.18 29.00 5.25
N HIS A 209 8.45 28.69 3.98
CA HIS A 209 9.75 28.88 3.34
C HIS A 209 9.77 30.06 2.35
N ASP A 210 8.78 30.95 2.42
CA ASP A 210 8.70 32.10 1.53
C ASP A 210 9.98 32.96 1.61
N GLY A 211 10.47 33.38 0.44
CA GLY A 211 11.75 34.08 0.29
C GLY A 211 13.02 33.26 0.58
N ARG A 212 12.91 31.97 0.94
CA ARG A 212 14.06 31.07 1.23
C ARG A 212 14.26 29.96 0.19
N LEU A 213 13.31 29.77 -0.72
CA LEU A 213 13.40 28.79 -1.80
C LEU A 213 14.47 29.23 -2.81
N ARG A 214 15.61 28.53 -2.83
CA ARG A 214 16.66 28.75 -3.83
C ARG A 214 16.60 27.63 -4.87
N LEU A 215 16.44 28.02 -6.13
CA LEU A 215 16.54 27.11 -7.29
C LEU A 215 18.00 26.69 -7.54
N ASP A 216 18.95 27.41 -6.96
CA ASP A 216 20.38 27.28 -7.22
C ASP A 216 21.03 26.19 -6.36
N ASN A 217 20.57 24.95 -6.52
CA ASN A 217 21.37 23.76 -6.20
C ASN A 217 21.97 23.17 -7.48
N MET A 218 22.38 24.03 -8.43
CA MET A 218 23.31 23.65 -9.50
C MET A 218 24.73 23.63 -8.93
N GLY A 219 25.00 22.63 -8.09
CA GLY A 219 26.36 22.26 -7.72
C GLY A 219 27.09 21.73 -8.94
N LEU A 220 28.04 22.53 -9.43
CA LEU A 220 29.22 22.09 -10.18
C LEU A 220 29.95 20.96 -9.45
#